data_AF-A0A7V9AIX9-F1
#
_entry.id   AF-A0A7V9AIX9-F1
#
_cell.length_a   1.000
_cell.length_b   1.000
_cell.length_c   1.000
_cell.angle_alpha   90.00
_cell.angle_beta   90.00
_cell.angle_gamma   90.00
#
_symmetry.space_group_name_H-M   'P 1'
#
loop_
_entity.id
_entity.type
_entity.pdbx_description
1 polymer ?
#
loop_
_entity_poly.entity_id
_entity_poly.type
_entity_poly.pdbx_seq_one_letter_code
_entity_poly.pdbx_strand_id
1 'polypeptide(L)'
;MPAAALESRSSTAVFPLSQNGAALRAPNNRERGLGGEGPVGRQLLAASHRVLAGRARSFYWASLLLPHAIRDDAALVYAFCREVDDTADEAQDALLAVLALDRLEAEVTGAAPARPLVAAFRTLAARIELPLESAVELIAGARSDLGEVRIGDD
;
A
#
# COMPACT_ATOMS: atom_id res chain seq x y z
N MET A 1 56.17 -30.04 18.03
CA MET A 1 56.04 -28.81 18.85
C MET A 1 55.08 -27.87 18.13
N PRO A 2 54.09 -27.28 18.84
CA PRO A 2 52.67 -27.09 18.44
C PRO A 2 52.39 -25.65 17.91
N ALA A 3 51.21 -25.14 17.53
CA ALA A 3 49.78 -25.36 17.85
C ALA A 3 48.91 -24.75 16.69
N ALA A 4 47.75 -25.31 16.28
CA ALA A 4 46.36 -24.96 16.67
C ALA A 4 46.08 -23.44 16.81
N ALA A 5 44.96 -22.82 16.45
CA ALA A 5 43.71 -23.12 15.77
C ALA A 5 42.89 -21.79 15.77
N LEU A 6 41.77 -21.77 15.01
CA LEU A 6 40.57 -20.94 15.21
C LEU A 6 40.55 -19.45 14.81
N GLU A 7 39.80 -19.23 13.72
CA GLU A 7 38.65 -18.32 13.58
C GLU A 7 38.62 -17.00 14.36
N SER A 8 38.51 -15.89 13.60
CA SER A 8 37.58 -14.83 13.97
C SER A 8 37.07 -14.11 12.72
N ARG A 9 35.83 -14.42 12.36
CA ARG A 9 35.01 -13.68 11.39
C ARG A 9 34.62 -12.35 12.03
N SER A 10 35.28 -11.26 11.65
CA SER A 10 34.76 -9.91 11.91
C SER A 10 34.00 -9.44 10.67
N SER A 11 32.75 -9.89 10.57
CA SER A 11 31.76 -9.37 9.63
C SER A 11 31.34 -7.97 10.10
N THR A 12 32.04 -6.95 9.62
CA THR A 12 31.54 -5.57 9.66
C THR A 12 31.00 -5.26 8.27
N ALA A 13 29.74 -5.63 8.04
CA ALA A 13 28.99 -5.10 6.91
C ALA A 13 28.70 -3.62 7.21
N VAL A 14 29.63 -2.76 6.85
CA VAL A 14 29.35 -1.33 6.68
C VAL A 14 28.42 -1.24 5.48
N PHE A 15 27.12 -1.10 5.73
CA PHE A 15 26.16 -0.69 4.71
C PHE A 15 26.61 0.67 4.17
N PRO A 16 26.99 0.81 2.89
CA PRO A 16 27.19 2.14 2.34
C PRO A 16 25.83 2.82 2.33
N LEU A 17 25.68 3.86 3.15
CA LEU A 17 24.67 4.89 2.98
C LEU A 17 24.79 5.39 1.54
N SER A 18 23.84 4.96 0.71
CA SER A 18 23.67 5.41 -0.66
C SER A 18 23.46 6.91 -0.63
N GLN A 19 24.54 7.66 -0.86
CA GLN A 19 24.55 9.11 -1.05
C GLN A 19 24.03 9.48 -2.44
N ASN A 20 22.89 8.91 -2.84
CA ASN A 20 22.11 9.50 -3.90
C ASN A 20 21.15 10.50 -3.27
N GLY A 21 21.67 11.72 -3.08
CA GLY A 21 20.87 12.93 -3.10
C GLY A 21 20.21 13.06 -4.46
N ALA A 22 19.22 12.21 -4.75
CA ALA A 22 18.24 12.46 -5.78
C ALA A 22 17.45 13.65 -5.27
N ALA A 23 17.85 14.83 -5.74
CA ALA A 23 17.07 16.04 -5.66
C ALA A 23 15.61 15.64 -5.88
N LEU A 24 14.76 15.92 -4.88
CA LEU A 24 13.32 15.76 -4.93
C LEU A 24 12.83 16.64 -6.09
N ARG A 25 12.91 16.09 -7.30
CA ARG A 25 12.60 16.78 -8.53
C ARG A 25 11.09 16.92 -8.49
N ALA A 26 10.63 18.12 -8.13
CA ALA A 26 9.22 18.46 -8.12
C ALA A 26 8.61 17.95 -9.44
N PRO A 27 7.64 17.01 -9.40
CA PRO A 27 7.14 16.40 -10.61
C PRO A 27 6.49 17.47 -11.49
N ASN A 28 6.92 17.52 -12.75
CA ASN A 28 6.50 18.47 -13.76
C ASN A 28 4.96 18.54 -13.81
N ASN A 29 4.42 19.73 -13.61
CA ASN A 29 3.01 19.98 -13.26
C ASN A 29 2.05 19.91 -14.47
N ARG A 30 2.47 19.32 -15.59
CA ARG A 30 1.79 19.47 -16.89
C ARG A 30 1.00 18.26 -17.37
N GLU A 31 1.05 17.14 -16.65
CA GLU A 31 0.29 15.91 -16.98
C GLU A 31 -0.52 15.38 -15.78
N ARG A 32 -0.84 16.26 -14.82
CA ARG A 32 -1.43 15.92 -13.49
C ARG A 32 -2.95 15.69 -13.49
N GLY A 33 -3.48 15.06 -14.52
CA GLY A 33 -4.80 14.45 -14.45
C GLY A 33 -4.61 12.95 -14.32
N LEU A 34 -5.19 12.31 -13.30
CA LEU A 34 -5.56 10.90 -13.42
C LEU A 34 -6.17 10.73 -14.82
N GLY A 35 -5.65 9.80 -15.63
CA GLY A 35 -6.19 9.42 -16.94
C GLY A 35 -7.57 8.78 -16.83
N GLY A 36 -8.49 9.50 -16.19
CA GLY A 36 -9.87 9.21 -15.89
C GLY A 36 -10.74 10.36 -16.38
N GLU A 37 -10.54 10.78 -17.63
CA GLU A 37 -11.39 11.74 -18.33
C GLU A 37 -12.84 11.22 -18.50
N GLY A 38 -13.12 9.96 -18.08
CA GLY A 38 -14.44 9.34 -18.08
C GLY A 38 -15.24 9.54 -16.78
N PRO A 39 -16.58 9.42 -16.84
CA PRO A 39 -17.47 9.59 -15.68
C PRO A 39 -17.18 8.61 -14.54
N VAL A 40 -16.72 7.40 -14.85
CA VAL A 40 -16.36 6.36 -13.86
C VAL A 40 -15.14 6.77 -13.02
N GLY A 41 -14.11 7.34 -13.63
CA GLY A 41 -12.90 7.78 -12.92
C GLY A 41 -13.18 8.90 -11.91
N ARG A 42 -14.03 9.86 -12.30
CA ARG A 42 -14.47 10.94 -11.41
C ARG A 42 -15.31 10.45 -10.23
N GLN A 43 -16.21 9.48 -10.47
CA GLN A 43 -17.01 8.88 -9.40
C GLN A 43 -16.15 8.10 -8.41
N LEU A 44 -15.20 7.31 -8.91
CA LEU A 44 -14.26 6.57 -8.07
C LEU A 44 -13.42 7.50 -7.21
N LEU A 45 -12.85 8.56 -7.80
CA LEU A 45 -12.08 9.56 -7.06
C LEU A 45 -12.93 10.24 -5.97
N ALA A 46 -14.16 10.63 -6.31
CA ALA A 46 -15.09 11.21 -5.34
C ALA A 46 -15.43 10.22 -4.20
N ALA A 47 -15.58 8.93 -4.50
CA ALA A 47 -15.79 7.90 -3.49
C ALA A 47 -14.55 7.73 -2.59
N SER A 48 -13.35 7.70 -3.15
CA SER A 48 -12.10 7.61 -2.38
C SER A 48 -11.93 8.78 -1.41
N HIS A 49 -12.26 10.00 -1.84
CA HIS A 49 -12.27 11.17 -0.94
C HIS A 49 -13.25 11.03 0.22
N ARG A 50 -14.43 10.44 0.00
CA ARG A 50 -15.40 10.19 1.07
C ARG A 50 -14.88 9.17 2.08
N VAL A 51 -14.24 8.10 1.61
CA VAL A 51 -13.62 7.08 2.47
C VAL A 51 -12.54 7.74 3.34
N LEU A 52 -11.66 8.55 2.74
CA LEU A 52 -10.62 9.28 3.44
C LEU A 52 -11.19 10.23 4.53
N ALA A 53 -12.18 11.05 4.18
CA ALA A 53 -12.77 12.01 5.11
C ALA A 53 -13.54 11.34 6.26
N GLY A 54 -14.19 10.20 6.01
CA GLY A 54 -15.02 9.51 7.00
C GLY A 54 -14.24 8.65 8.00
N ARG A 55 -13.13 8.04 7.59
CA ARG A 55 -12.45 6.97 8.34
C ARG A 55 -11.05 7.37 8.86
N ALA A 56 -10.39 8.38 8.28
CA ALA A 56 -9.07 8.82 8.74
C ALA A 56 -8.98 10.34 8.90
N ARG A 57 -9.75 10.89 9.87
CA ARG A 57 -9.82 12.34 10.13
C ARG A 57 -8.44 12.97 10.37
N SER A 58 -7.55 12.34 11.13
CA SER A 58 -6.19 12.85 11.37
C SER A 58 -5.30 12.82 10.12
N PHE A 59 -5.42 11.78 9.29
CA PHE A 59 -4.69 11.66 8.02
C PHE A 59 -5.27 12.59 6.95
N TYR A 60 -6.58 12.86 6.98
CA TYR A 60 -7.25 13.86 6.16
C TYR A 60 -6.73 15.28 6.46
N TRP A 61 -6.54 15.65 7.73
CA TRP A 61 -5.91 16.93 8.08
C TRP A 61 -4.45 17.01 7.63
N ALA A 62 -3.69 15.91 7.74
CA ALA A 62 -2.33 15.84 7.21
C ALA A 62 -2.31 15.94 5.68
N SER A 63 -3.28 15.33 4.98
CA SER A 63 -3.38 15.37 3.52
C SER A 63 -3.76 16.75 2.98
N LEU A 64 -4.46 17.58 3.76
CA LEU A 64 -4.77 18.97 3.43
C LEU A 64 -3.53 19.87 3.34
N LEU A 65 -2.39 19.48 3.91
CA LEU A 65 -1.13 20.21 3.74
C LEU A 65 -0.45 19.93 2.40
N LEU A 66 -0.91 18.92 1.64
CA LEU A 66 -0.37 18.62 0.32
C LEU A 66 -1.10 19.39 -0.81
N PRO A 67 -0.39 19.74 -1.90
CA PRO A 67 -1.00 20.28 -3.12
C PRO A 67 -2.17 19.41 -3.61
N HIS A 68 -3.19 20.02 -4.19
CA HIS A 68 -4.46 19.35 -4.57
C HIS A 68 -4.25 18.02 -5.32
N ALA A 69 -3.31 17.97 -6.28
CA ALA A 69 -3.02 16.76 -7.04
C ALA A 69 -2.56 15.57 -6.17
N ILE A 70 -1.89 15.84 -5.05
CA ILE A 70 -1.44 14.78 -4.13
C ILE A 70 -2.57 14.33 -3.19
N ARG A 71 -3.60 15.16 -2.99
CA ARG A 71 -4.78 14.77 -2.20
C ARG A 71 -5.60 13.69 -2.89
N ASP A 72 -5.73 13.78 -4.21
CA ASP A 72 -6.39 12.78 -5.03
C ASP A 72 -5.66 11.44 -4.96
N ASP A 73 -4.33 11.48 -5.04
CA ASP A 73 -3.47 10.30 -4.96
C ASP A 73 -3.53 9.66 -3.58
N ALA A 74 -3.41 10.48 -2.53
CA ALA A 74 -3.52 10.03 -1.16
C ALA A 74 -4.90 9.42 -0.86
N ALA A 75 -5.98 10.01 -1.40
CA ALA A 75 -7.33 9.47 -1.24
C ALA A 75 -7.45 8.09 -1.91
N LEU A 76 -6.88 7.91 -3.11
CA LEU A 76 -6.95 6.64 -3.82
C LEU A 76 -6.09 5.55 -3.15
N VAL A 77 -4.89 5.89 -2.68
CA VAL A 77 -4.06 4.97 -1.88
C VAL A 77 -4.79 4.58 -0.59
N TYR A 78 -5.36 5.55 0.13
CA TYR A 78 -6.09 5.27 1.36
C TYR A 78 -7.32 4.39 1.12
N ALA A 79 -8.07 4.65 0.05
CA ALA A 79 -9.21 3.82 -0.32
C ALA A 79 -8.80 2.37 -0.61
N PHE A 80 -7.65 2.16 -1.26
CA PHE A 80 -7.10 0.82 -1.45
C PHE A 80 -6.72 0.16 -0.12
N CYS A 81 -6.01 0.85 0.78
CA CYS A 81 -5.68 0.29 2.08
C CYS A 81 -6.93 -0.11 2.87
N ARG A 82 -7.97 0.73 2.84
CA ARG A 82 -9.22 0.45 3.54
C ARG A 82 -9.97 -0.74 2.95
N GLU A 83 -9.91 -0.92 1.64
CA GLU A 83 -10.45 -2.12 0.98
C GLU A 83 -9.76 -3.40 1.47
N VAL A 84 -8.45 -3.37 1.71
CA VAL A 84 -7.72 -4.51 2.31
C VAL A 84 -8.23 -4.81 3.72
N ASP A 85 -8.32 -3.78 4.57
CA ASP A 85 -8.82 -3.92 5.95
C ASP A 85 -10.26 -4.43 5.98
N ASP A 86 -11.16 -3.82 5.20
CA ASP A 86 -12.57 -4.22 5.13
C ASP A 86 -12.71 -5.68 4.64
N THR A 87 -11.84 -6.11 3.70
CA THR A 87 -11.80 -7.51 3.24
C THR A 87 -11.42 -8.49 4.36
N ALA A 88 -10.55 -8.07 5.29
CA ALA A 88 -10.17 -8.88 6.43
C ALA A 88 -11.21 -8.82 7.57
N ASP A 89 -11.73 -7.63 7.89
CA ASP A 89 -12.59 -7.36 9.04
C ASP A 89 -14.06 -7.78 8.82
N GLU A 90 -14.60 -7.65 7.60
CA GLU A 90 -16.03 -7.88 7.32
C GLU A 90 -16.35 -9.35 7.00
N ALA A 91 -15.34 -10.20 6.86
CA ALA A 91 -15.51 -11.61 6.58
C ALA A 91 -16.08 -12.35 7.79
N GLN A 92 -17.15 -13.11 7.58
CA GLN A 92 -17.81 -13.90 8.63
C GLN A 92 -16.99 -15.11 9.08
N ASP A 93 -16.01 -15.52 8.27
CA ASP A 93 -15.18 -16.70 8.48
C ASP A 93 -13.75 -16.42 7.97
N ALA A 94 -12.75 -16.87 8.72
CA ALA A 94 -11.34 -16.66 8.40
C ALA A 94 -10.92 -17.26 7.05
N LEU A 95 -11.49 -18.40 6.65
CA LEU A 95 -11.24 -19.00 5.34
C LEU A 95 -11.80 -18.12 4.21
N LEU A 96 -12.98 -17.53 4.40
CA LEU A 96 -13.55 -16.60 3.41
C LEU A 96 -12.71 -15.32 3.30
N ALA A 97 -12.19 -14.81 4.43
CA ALA A 97 -11.27 -13.68 4.44
C ALA A 97 -9.99 -13.98 3.65
N VAL A 98 -9.36 -15.15 3.89
CA VAL A 98 -8.16 -15.59 3.17
C VAL A 98 -8.42 -15.66 1.66
N LEU A 99 -9.52 -16.31 1.24
CA LEU A 99 -9.86 -16.43 -0.18
C LEU A 99 -10.11 -15.06 -0.83
N ALA A 100 -10.72 -14.12 -0.11
CA ALA A 100 -10.96 -12.77 -0.59
C ALA A 100 -9.66 -11.95 -0.70
N LEU A 101 -8.75 -12.09 0.25
CA LEU A 101 -7.41 -11.47 0.21
C LEU A 101 -6.54 -12.06 -0.91
N ASP A 102 -6.59 -13.38 -1.12
CA ASP A 102 -5.90 -14.04 -2.24
C ASP A 102 -6.43 -13.54 -3.59
N ARG A 103 -7.74 -13.33 -3.69
CA ARG A 103 -8.34 -12.74 -4.87
C ARG A 103 -7.87 -11.30 -5.08
N LEU A 104 -7.83 -10.50 -4.01
CA LEU A 104 -7.35 -9.13 -4.05
C LEU A 104 -5.88 -9.05 -4.51
N GLU A 105 -5.03 -9.94 -3.99
CA GLU A 105 -3.62 -10.05 -4.40
C GLU A 105 -3.49 -10.42 -5.89
N ALA A 106 -4.33 -11.34 -6.39
CA ALA A 106 -4.36 -11.68 -7.80
C ALA A 106 -4.78 -10.49 -8.69
N GLU A 107 -5.67 -9.61 -8.21
CA GLU A 107 -6.08 -8.40 -8.93
C GLU A 107 -4.94 -7.36 -8.99
N VAL A 108 -4.20 -7.21 -7.88
CA VAL A 108 -3.04 -6.30 -7.77
C VAL A 108 -1.91 -6.76 -8.69
N THR A 109 -1.57 -8.05 -8.66
CA THR A 109 -0.50 -8.66 -9.48
C THR A 109 -0.88 -8.84 -10.94
N GLY A 110 -2.18 -8.72 -11.27
CA GLY A 110 -2.70 -8.90 -12.62
C GLY A 110 -2.94 -10.35 -13.03
N ALA A 111 -2.84 -11.31 -12.09
CA ALA A 111 -3.27 -12.69 -12.28
C ALA A 111 -4.81 -12.82 -12.40
N ALA A 112 -5.55 -11.77 -12.05
CA ALA A 112 -6.99 -11.69 -12.14
C ALA A 112 -7.48 -10.33 -12.71
N PRO A 113 -8.67 -10.29 -13.34
CA PRO A 113 -9.32 -9.03 -13.72
C PRO A 113 -9.53 -8.14 -12.49
N ALA A 114 -8.94 -6.95 -12.53
CA ALA A 114 -8.98 -6.00 -11.42
C ALA A 114 -10.32 -5.28 -11.33
N ARG A 115 -10.85 -5.16 -10.11
CA ARG A 115 -11.97 -4.25 -9.81
C ARG A 115 -11.56 -2.78 -10.07
N PRO A 116 -12.51 -1.86 -10.29
CA PRO A 116 -12.21 -0.47 -10.65
C PRO A 116 -11.23 0.23 -9.69
N LEU A 117 -11.36 0.00 -8.38
CA LEU A 117 -10.46 0.54 -7.36
C LEU A 117 -9.03 0.02 -7.53
N VAL A 118 -8.86 -1.29 -7.69
CA VAL A 118 -7.54 -1.94 -7.86
C VAL A 118 -6.90 -1.53 -9.18
N ALA A 119 -7.67 -1.44 -10.26
CA ALA A 119 -7.17 -0.95 -11.55
C ALA A 119 -6.65 0.50 -11.44
N ALA A 120 -7.43 1.38 -10.79
CA ALA A 120 -7.02 2.76 -10.56
C ALA A 120 -5.78 2.87 -9.65
N PHE A 121 -5.71 2.04 -8.60
CA PHE A 121 -4.54 1.95 -7.73
C PHE A 121 -3.30 1.52 -8.52
N ARG A 122 -3.38 0.49 -9.38
CA ARG A 122 -2.26 0.04 -10.23
C ARG A 122 -1.78 1.14 -11.18
N THR A 123 -2.70 1.89 -11.80
CA THR A 123 -2.36 3.04 -12.64
C THR A 123 -1.67 4.14 -11.82
N LEU A 124 -2.17 4.44 -10.62
CA LEU A 124 -1.54 5.41 -9.73
C LEU A 124 -0.14 4.94 -9.33
N ALA A 125 0.00 3.70 -8.88
CA ALA A 125 1.25 3.12 -8.42
C ALA A 125 2.33 3.19 -9.49
N ALA A 126 2.01 2.86 -10.75
CA ALA A 126 2.92 3.03 -11.88
C ALA A 126 3.30 4.51 -12.12
N ARG A 127 2.37 5.45 -11.94
CA ARG A 127 2.60 6.88 -12.17
C ARG A 127 3.48 7.54 -11.11
N ILE A 128 3.34 7.12 -9.85
CA ILE A 128 4.09 7.67 -8.71
C ILE A 128 5.26 6.78 -8.29
N GLU A 129 5.56 5.75 -9.07
CA GLU A 129 6.63 4.77 -8.81
C GLU A 129 6.50 4.08 -7.45
N LEU A 130 5.24 3.81 -7.01
CA LEU A 130 4.96 3.02 -5.81
C LEU A 130 5.11 1.53 -6.17
N PRO A 131 6.00 0.77 -5.49
CA PRO A 131 6.15 -0.67 -5.71
C PRO A 131 4.84 -1.40 -5.41
N LEU A 132 4.39 -2.28 -6.32
CA LEU A 132 3.21 -3.12 -6.08
C LEU A 132 3.48 -4.16 -4.99
N GLU A 133 4.76 -4.47 -4.75
CA GLU A 133 5.25 -5.29 -3.65
C GLU A 133 4.76 -4.75 -2.31
N SER A 134 4.73 -3.43 -2.11
CA SER A 134 4.20 -2.83 -0.88
C SER A 134 2.70 -3.11 -0.69
N ALA A 135 1.93 -3.21 -1.77
CA ALA A 135 0.52 -3.59 -1.70
C ALA A 135 0.34 -5.09 -1.41
N VAL A 136 1.21 -5.94 -1.97
CA VAL A 136 1.23 -7.37 -1.67
C VAL A 136 1.62 -7.62 -0.21
N GLU A 137 2.62 -6.91 0.31
CA GLU A 137 3.02 -6.97 1.72
C GLU A 137 1.89 -6.52 2.66
N LEU A 138 1.16 -5.46 2.30
CA LEU A 138 -0.01 -5.02 3.06
C LEU A 138 -1.09 -6.12 3.14
N ILE A 139 -1.40 -6.76 2.01
CA ILE A 139 -2.36 -7.86 1.94
C ILE A 139 -1.88 -9.07 2.76
N ALA A 140 -0.58 -9.37 2.70
CA ALA A 140 0.03 -10.44 3.49
C ALA A 140 -0.05 -10.16 5.00
N GLY A 141 0.15 -8.90 5.41
CA GLY A 141 -0.05 -8.46 6.80
C GLY A 141 -1.48 -8.67 7.26
N ALA A 142 -2.47 -8.19 6.49
CA ALA A 142 -3.89 -8.39 6.81
C ALA A 142 -4.26 -9.88 6.91
N ARG A 143 -3.69 -10.74 6.05
CA ARG A 143 -3.89 -12.19 6.11
C ARG A 143 -3.31 -12.81 7.38
N SER A 144 -2.15 -12.33 7.85
CA SER A 144 -1.51 -12.78 9.09
C SER A 144 -2.33 -12.45 10.34
N ASP A 145 -3.06 -11.34 10.32
CA ASP A 145 -3.87 -10.88 11.46
C ASP A 145 -5.19 -11.66 11.62
N LEU A 146 -5.58 -12.48 10.64
CA LEU A 146 -6.76 -13.36 10.72
C LEU A 146 -6.60 -14.52 11.74
N GLY A 147 -5.45 -14.65 12.39
CA GLY A 147 -5.17 -15.65 13.43
C GLY A 147 -5.73 -15.29 14.82
N GLU A 148 -5.76 -16.27 15.74
CA GLU A 148 -6.34 -16.13 17.08
C GLU A 148 -5.83 -14.90 17.86
N VAL A 149 -6.76 -14.02 18.24
CA VAL A 149 -6.60 -13.03 19.31
C VAL A 149 -6.37 -13.78 20.62
N ARG A 150 -5.11 -14.00 20.99
CA ARG A 150 -4.74 -14.44 22.35
C ARG A 150 -4.67 -13.23 23.27
N ILE A 151 -5.82 -12.70 23.67
CA ILE A 151 -5.90 -12.00 24.95
C ILE A 151 -6.25 -13.05 25.99
N GLY A 152 -5.22 -13.50 26.71
CA GLY A 152 -5.45 -14.09 28.01
C GLY A 152 -5.84 -12.96 28.95
N ASP A 153 -7.09 -12.95 29.39
CA ASP A 153 -7.48 -12.18 30.57
C ASP A 153 -6.72 -12.78 31.77
N ASP A 154 -5.84 -11.99 32.39
CA ASP A 154 -5.26 -12.22 33.72
C ASP A 154 -5.92 -11.27 34.74
#